data_AF-A0A2D8JCS7-F1
#
_entry.id   AF-A0A2D8JCS7-F1
#
_cell.length_a   1.000
_cell.length_b   1.000
_cell.length_c   1.000
_cell.angle_alpha   90.00
_cell.angle_beta   90.00
_cell.angle_gamma   90.00
#
_symmetry.space_group_name_H-M   'P 1'
#
loop_
_entity.id
_entity.type
_entity.pdbx_description
1 polymer ?
#
loop_
_entity_poly.entity_id
_entity_poly.type
_entity_poly.pdbx_seq_one_letter_code
_entity_poly.pdbx_strand_id
1 'polypeptide(L)'
;MAFRHLDRATPLIFCIALTLVFAAAGSPADATAQNSSVVNDSSPLEFTYFGAAGWKISDGKVVVLIDPWPSRLKYGGGGHPDDDRPDFARTDVAWSDTTLIDSLITEADFILVHHSHFDHL
;
A
#
# COMPACT_ATOMS: atom_id res chain seq x y z
N MET A 1 -35.96 46.46 -17.85
CA MET A 1 -37.09 47.13 -17.18
C MET A 1 -37.75 46.09 -16.29
N ALA A 2 -37.58 46.21 -14.97
CA ALA A 2 -38.60 46.78 -14.09
C ALA A 2 -39.70 45.73 -13.80
N PHE A 3 -40.08 45.40 -12.57
CA PHE A 3 -39.80 46.02 -11.28
C PHE A 3 -40.51 45.18 -10.19
N ARG A 4 -40.05 45.35 -8.94
CA ARG A 4 -40.83 45.34 -7.67
C ARG A 4 -41.07 44.02 -6.95
N HIS A 5 -40.19 43.84 -5.96
CA HIS A 5 -40.53 43.67 -4.55
C HIS A 5 -41.96 44.09 -4.18
N LEU A 6 -42.68 43.21 -3.49
CA LEU A 6 -43.72 43.60 -2.55
C LEU A 6 -43.66 42.68 -1.33
N ASP A 7 -43.38 43.27 -0.18
CA ASP A 7 -43.47 42.63 1.13
C ASP A 7 -44.89 42.14 1.40
N ARG A 8 -45.03 41.03 2.16
CA ARG A 8 -46.04 40.92 3.24
C ARG A 8 -45.96 39.59 3.99
N ALA A 9 -45.70 39.73 5.28
CA ALA A 9 -46.41 39.16 6.42
C ALA A 9 -46.75 37.65 6.44
N THR A 10 -46.11 36.98 7.40
CA THR A 10 -46.46 35.70 8.03
C THR A 10 -47.95 35.60 8.37
N PRO A 11 -48.51 34.37 8.32
CA PRO A 11 -48.81 33.74 9.60
C PRO A 11 -48.46 32.24 9.68
N LEU A 12 -47.84 31.94 10.82
CA LEU A 12 -47.87 30.73 11.61
C LEU A 12 -48.92 29.67 11.18
N ILE A 13 -48.46 28.53 10.64
CA ILE A 13 -49.22 27.27 10.69
C ILE A 13 -48.28 26.16 11.19
N PHE A 14 -48.65 25.68 12.37
CA PHE A 14 -48.12 24.57 13.13
C PHE A 14 -48.31 23.25 12.35
N CYS A 15 -47.23 22.52 12.05
CA CYS A 15 -47.30 21.10 11.70
C CYS A 15 -46.31 20.35 12.61
N ILE A 16 -46.89 19.50 13.44
CA ILE A 16 -46.28 18.79 14.57
C ILE A 16 -45.32 17.72 14.06
N ALA A 17 -44.09 17.75 14.58
CA ALA A 17 -43.14 16.64 14.46
C ALA A 17 -43.59 15.48 15.34
N LEU A 18 -43.75 14.29 14.75
CA LEU A 18 -43.92 13.05 15.50
C LEU A 18 -42.66 12.20 15.34
N THR A 19 -41.65 12.50 16.15
CA THR A 19 -40.47 11.65 16.32
C THR A 19 -40.74 10.69 17.48
N LEU A 20 -40.84 9.39 17.18
CA LEU A 20 -40.90 8.33 18.18
C LEU A 20 -39.58 8.28 18.95
N VAL A 21 -39.59 8.73 20.20
CA VAL A 21 -38.50 8.50 21.16
C VAL A 21 -38.83 7.22 21.92
N PHE A 22 -38.12 6.13 21.63
CA PHE A 22 -38.04 5.00 22.56
C PHE A 22 -37.00 5.34 23.61
N ALA A 23 -37.47 5.65 24.83
CA ALA A 23 -36.63 5.75 26.01
C ALA A 23 -36.25 4.33 26.48
N ALA A 24 -35.01 3.91 26.22
CA ALA A 24 -34.40 2.78 26.93
C ALA A 24 -33.55 3.36 28.07
N ALA A 25 -34.03 3.20 29.30
CA ALA A 25 -33.28 3.49 30.51
C ALA A 25 -32.11 2.50 30.64
N GLY A 26 -30.92 2.92 30.24
CA GLY A 26 -29.66 2.30 30.62
C GLY A 26 -29.04 3.11 31.75
N SER A 27 -28.64 2.45 32.84
CA SER A 27 -27.83 3.03 33.92
C SER A 27 -26.62 3.79 33.38
N PRO A 28 -26.08 4.81 34.08
CA PRO A 28 -24.78 5.36 33.72
C PRO A 28 -23.74 4.28 33.99
N ALA A 29 -23.48 3.43 33.01
CA ALA A 29 -22.25 2.67 32.99
C ALA A 29 -21.13 3.69 32.92
N ASP A 30 -20.23 3.65 33.90
CA ASP A 30 -18.99 4.42 33.93
C ASP A 30 -18.33 4.34 32.55
N ALA A 31 -18.49 5.40 31.78
CA ALA A 31 -17.71 5.64 30.57
C ALA A 31 -16.33 6.11 31.04
N THR A 32 -15.60 5.27 31.79
CA THR A 32 -14.15 5.37 31.79
C THR A 32 -13.74 5.08 30.37
N ALA A 33 -13.53 6.13 29.60
CA ALA A 33 -12.83 6.06 28.33
C ALA A 33 -11.55 5.28 28.61
N GLN A 34 -11.50 4.03 28.16
CA GLN A 34 -10.24 3.32 27.99
C GLN A 34 -9.50 4.12 26.93
N ASN A 35 -8.80 5.16 27.37
CA ASN A 35 -7.75 5.80 26.60
C ASN A 35 -6.64 4.75 26.51
N SER A 36 -6.88 3.75 25.66
CA SER A 36 -5.86 2.89 25.14
C SER A 36 -4.91 3.86 24.46
N SER A 37 -3.82 4.19 25.13
CA SER A 37 -2.68 4.77 24.46
C SER A 37 -2.36 3.77 23.37
N VAL A 38 -2.78 4.05 22.14
CA VAL A 38 -2.27 3.37 20.96
C VAL A 38 -0.79 3.71 21.01
N VAL A 39 -0.01 2.82 21.62
CA VAL A 39 1.42 2.81 21.43
C VAL A 39 1.55 2.57 19.94
N ASN A 40 1.88 3.63 19.19
CA ASN A 40 2.32 3.49 17.81
C ASN A 40 3.66 2.76 17.85
N ASP A 41 3.57 1.45 18.05
CA ASP A 41 4.67 0.50 18.04
C ASP A 41 5.06 0.15 16.59
N SER A 42 4.54 0.90 15.62
CA SER A 42 4.89 0.81 14.22
C SER A 42 6.22 1.53 14.01
N SER A 43 7.30 0.76 14.06
CA SER A 43 8.54 1.14 13.37
C SER A 43 8.21 1.69 11.98
N PRO A 44 8.92 2.72 11.50
CA PRO A 44 8.74 3.20 10.13
C PRO A 44 8.89 2.07 9.13
N LEU A 45 8.07 2.09 8.07
CA LEU A 45 8.28 1.20 6.94
C LEU A 45 9.49 1.68 6.14
N GLU A 46 10.46 0.79 5.98
CA GLU A 46 11.65 0.99 5.15
C GLU A 46 11.42 0.37 3.78
N PHE A 47 11.70 1.14 2.73
CA PHE A 47 11.61 0.70 1.34
C PHE A 47 12.98 0.81 0.71
N THR A 48 13.52 -0.32 0.23
CA THR A 48 14.75 -0.35 -0.58
C THR A 48 14.39 -0.74 -2.01
N TYR A 49 14.75 0.10 -2.97
CA TYR A 49 14.55 -0.19 -4.38
C TYR A 49 15.75 -0.96 -4.93
N PHE A 50 15.50 -2.14 -5.51
CA PHE A 50 16.54 -2.94 -6.17
C PHE A 50 16.61 -2.71 -7.69
N GLY A 51 15.65 -1.97 -8.26
CA GLY A 51 15.52 -1.75 -9.72
C GLY A 51 14.38 -2.57 -10.36
N ALA A 52 13.96 -2.21 -11.57
CA ALA A 52 12.78 -2.73 -12.26
C ALA A 52 11.55 -2.86 -11.33
N ALA A 53 11.02 -4.06 -11.12
CA ALA A 53 9.92 -4.31 -10.20
C ALA A 53 10.36 -4.61 -8.75
N GLY A 54 11.67 -4.71 -8.51
CA GLY A 54 12.25 -5.23 -7.28
C GLY A 54 12.24 -4.25 -6.12
N TRP A 55 11.65 -4.66 -5.00
CA TRP A 55 11.66 -3.91 -3.72
C TRP A 55 11.92 -4.82 -2.53
N LYS A 56 12.57 -4.27 -1.50
CA LYS A 56 12.50 -4.77 -0.12
C LYS A 56 11.64 -3.81 0.70
N ILE A 57 10.67 -4.34 1.41
CA ILE A 57 9.85 -3.60 2.38
C ILE A 57 10.04 -4.23 3.75
N SER A 58 10.32 -3.41 4.76
CA SER A 58 10.50 -3.89 6.14
C SER A 58 9.88 -2.95 7.16
N ASP A 59 9.34 -3.50 8.25
CA ASP A 59 8.98 -2.76 9.48
C ASP A 59 9.99 -3.01 10.63
N GLY A 60 11.15 -3.58 10.31
CA GLY A 60 12.16 -4.00 11.28
C GLY A 60 11.84 -5.32 12.00
N LYS A 61 10.69 -5.94 11.75
CA LYS A 61 10.29 -7.26 12.27
C LYS A 61 10.03 -8.27 11.17
N VAL A 62 9.48 -7.81 10.05
CA VAL A 62 9.16 -8.62 8.86
C VAL A 62 9.82 -7.98 7.64
N VAL A 63 10.46 -8.80 6.82
CA VAL A 63 11.05 -8.41 5.54
C VAL A 63 10.32 -9.10 4.39
N VAL A 64 9.72 -8.29 3.52
CA VAL A 64 9.06 -8.75 2.30
C VAL A 64 9.86 -8.30 1.08
N LEU A 65 10.25 -9.25 0.25
CA LEU A 65 10.78 -8.98 -1.08
C LEU A 65 9.66 -9.01 -2.09
N ILE A 66 9.62 -8.03 -2.97
CA ILE A 66 8.68 -7.93 -4.08
C ILE A 66 9.49 -8.07 -5.35
N ASP A 67 9.14 -9.04 -6.21
CA ASP A 67 9.75 -9.28 -7.52
C ASP A 67 11.29 -9.09 -7.56
N PRO A 68 12.06 -9.76 -6.69
CA PRO A 68 13.48 -9.49 -6.56
C PRO A 68 14.26 -9.98 -7.79
N TRP A 69 14.50 -9.08 -8.76
CA TRP A 69 15.30 -9.35 -9.99
C TRP A 69 16.67 -8.66 -10.01
N PRO A 70 17.59 -8.94 -9.05
CA PRO A 70 18.86 -8.23 -8.94
C PRO A 70 19.84 -8.56 -10.07
N SER A 71 19.83 -9.79 -10.61
CA SER A 71 20.81 -10.22 -11.62
C SER A 71 20.62 -9.58 -13.00
N ARG A 72 19.45 -8.96 -13.27
CA ARG A 72 19.17 -8.26 -14.54
C ARG A 72 19.59 -9.07 -15.77
N LEU A 73 19.23 -10.35 -15.83
CA LEU A 73 19.68 -11.21 -16.93
C LEU A 73 19.21 -10.65 -18.26
N LYS A 74 20.12 -10.63 -19.23
CA LYS A 74 19.83 -10.22 -20.61
C LYS A 74 19.16 -11.38 -21.31
N TYR A 75 17.99 -11.12 -21.89
CA TYR A 75 17.29 -12.10 -22.72
C TYR A 75 17.01 -11.52 -24.11
N GLY A 76 17.27 -12.32 -25.14
CA GLY A 76 16.83 -12.05 -26.51
C GLY A 76 17.44 -10.81 -27.15
N GLY A 77 18.70 -10.48 -26.84
CA GLY A 77 19.40 -9.34 -27.42
C GLY A 77 19.07 -8.00 -26.76
N GLY A 78 18.35 -8.01 -25.63
CA GLY A 78 18.11 -6.83 -24.82
C GLY A 78 19.31 -6.43 -23.96
N GLY A 79 19.31 -5.19 -23.48
CA GLY A 79 20.34 -4.66 -22.58
C GLY A 79 21.01 -3.40 -23.10
N HIS A 80 21.88 -2.82 -22.28
CA HIS A 80 22.70 -1.68 -22.70
C HIS A 80 23.81 -2.14 -23.66
N PRO A 81 24.20 -1.35 -24.67
CA PRO A 81 25.29 -1.73 -25.60
C PRO A 81 26.62 -2.05 -24.91
N ASP A 82 26.87 -1.42 -23.77
CA ASP A 82 28.10 -1.61 -22.97
C ASP A 82 27.96 -2.71 -21.90
N ASP A 83 26.86 -3.47 -21.90
CA ASP A 83 26.64 -4.57 -20.96
C ASP A 83 27.27 -5.85 -21.50
N ASP A 84 28.41 -6.23 -20.93
CA ASP A 84 29.23 -7.38 -21.34
C ASP A 84 28.76 -8.72 -20.78
N ARG A 85 27.69 -8.72 -19.97
CA ARG A 85 27.12 -9.94 -19.40
C ARG A 85 26.54 -10.86 -20.49
N PRO A 86 26.50 -12.18 -20.26
CA PRO A 86 25.91 -13.12 -21.20
C PRO A 86 24.48 -12.73 -21.59
N ASP A 87 24.17 -12.86 -22.88
CA ASP A 87 22.81 -12.76 -23.40
C ASP A 87 22.24 -14.17 -23.57
N PHE A 88 21.08 -14.41 -23.00
CA PHE A 88 20.41 -15.71 -22.97
C PHE A 88 19.27 -15.74 -23.99
N ALA A 89 19.14 -16.85 -24.72
CA ALA A 89 17.92 -17.13 -25.44
C ALA A 89 16.77 -17.43 -24.45
N ARG A 90 15.53 -17.26 -24.89
CA ARG A 90 14.34 -17.55 -24.07
C ARG A 90 14.20 -19.03 -23.70
N THR A 91 14.94 -19.89 -24.39
CA THR A 91 15.00 -21.34 -24.17
C THR A 91 16.18 -21.76 -23.31
N ASP A 92 17.08 -20.85 -22.97
CA ASP A 92 18.28 -21.16 -22.21
C ASP A 92 17.96 -21.28 -20.72
N VAL A 93 18.74 -22.12 -20.04
CA VAL A 93 18.76 -22.17 -18.57
C VAL A 93 19.74 -21.10 -18.10
N ALA A 94 19.26 -19.86 -17.97
CA ALA A 94 20.07 -18.77 -17.44
C ALA A 94 20.31 -18.95 -15.93
N TRP A 95 21.41 -18.37 -15.43
CA TRP A 95 21.78 -18.45 -14.02
C TRP A 95 21.82 -17.05 -13.39
N SER A 96 21.45 -16.99 -12.12
CA SER A 96 21.50 -15.76 -11.33
C SER A 96 22.91 -15.44 -10.87
N ASP A 97 23.22 -14.15 -10.73
CA ASP A 97 24.41 -13.67 -10.06
C ASP A 97 24.23 -13.80 -8.54
N THR A 98 24.63 -14.97 -8.01
CA THR A 98 24.49 -15.27 -6.58
C THR A 98 25.36 -14.38 -5.70
N THR A 99 26.50 -13.90 -6.21
CA THR A 99 27.37 -12.98 -5.46
C THR A 99 26.67 -11.64 -5.21
N LEU A 100 26.02 -11.10 -6.25
CA LEU A 100 25.24 -9.88 -6.12
C LEU A 100 24.01 -10.09 -5.23
N ILE A 101 23.30 -11.20 -5.38
CA ILE A 101 22.15 -11.56 -4.54
C ILE A 101 22.57 -11.58 -3.06
N ASP A 102 23.61 -12.33 -2.71
CA ASP A 102 24.08 -12.46 -1.34
C ASP A 102 24.55 -11.12 -0.75
N SER A 103 25.00 -10.18 -1.59
CA SER A 103 25.42 -8.84 -1.16
C SER A 103 24.23 -7.88 -0.89
N LEU A 104 23.10 -8.06 -1.57
CA LEU A 104 21.94 -7.16 -1.49
C LEU A 104 20.83 -7.70 -0.59
N ILE A 105 20.68 -9.02 -0.54
CA ILE A 105 19.56 -9.73 0.06
C ILE A 105 20.13 -10.69 1.09
N THR A 106 20.21 -10.23 2.34
CA THR A 106 20.72 -11.03 3.46
C THR A 106 19.62 -11.75 4.23
N GLU A 107 18.37 -11.35 4.02
CA GLU A 107 17.21 -11.86 4.75
C GLU A 107 15.91 -11.64 3.94
N ALA A 108 14.94 -12.52 4.15
CA ALA A 108 13.56 -12.38 3.70
C ALA A 108 12.67 -13.33 4.48
N ASP A 109 11.54 -12.85 4.97
CA ASP A 109 10.48 -13.71 5.52
C ASP A 109 9.53 -14.17 4.42
N PHE A 110 9.25 -13.28 3.46
CA PHE A 110 8.35 -13.54 2.34
C PHE A 110 8.91 -13.00 1.03
N ILE A 111 8.57 -13.70 -0.05
CA ILE A 111 8.76 -13.23 -1.43
C ILE A 111 7.39 -13.17 -2.08
N LEU A 112 7.00 -11.99 -2.53
CA LEU A 112 5.79 -11.75 -3.31
C LEU A 112 6.17 -11.56 -4.77
N VAL A 113 5.75 -12.52 -5.60
CA VAL A 113 5.86 -12.45 -7.06
C VAL A 113 4.52 -12.00 -7.63
N HIS A 114 4.49 -10.87 -8.33
CA HIS A 114 3.27 -10.34 -8.92
C HIS A 114 2.75 -11.17 -10.10
N HIS A 115 3.64 -11.56 -11.02
CA HIS A 115 3.31 -12.41 -12.16
C HIS A 115 4.55 -13.11 -12.73
N SER A 116 4.35 -14.07 -13.63
CA SER A 116 5.41 -14.97 -14.10
C SER A 116 6.19 -14.46 -15.34
N HIS A 117 6.37 -13.15 -15.47
CA HIS A 117 7.32 -12.64 -16.46
C HIS A 117 8.73 -12.69 -15.86
N PHE A 118 9.73 -12.95 -16.69
CA PHE A 118 11.08 -13.32 -16.25
C PHE A 118 11.80 -12.25 -15.41
N ASP A 119 11.45 -10.97 -15.58
CA ASP A 119 12.03 -9.86 -14.82
C ASP A 119 11.35 -9.63 -13.47
N HIS A 120 10.48 -10.58 -13.04
CA HIS A 120 9.85 -10.63 -11.73
C HIS A 120 10.27 -11.85 -10.88
N LEU A 121 11.11 -12.75 -11.42
CA LEU A 121 11.40 -14.08 -10.86
C LEU A 121 12.85 -14.23 -10.39
#